data_AF-A0A4Q1A5N4-F1
#
_entry.id   AF-A0A4Q1A5N4-F1
#
_cell.length_a   1.000
_cell.length_b   1.000
_cell.length_c   1.000
_cell.angle_alpha   90.00
_cell.angle_beta   90.00
_cell.angle_gamma   90.00
#
_symmetry.space_group_name_H-M   'P 1'
#
loop_
_entity.id
_entity.type
_entity.pdbx_description
1 polymer ?
#
loop_
_entity_poly.entity_id
_entity_poly.type
_entity_poly.pdbx_seq_one_letter_code
_entity_poly.pdbx_strand_id
1 'polypeptide(L)' 'MKKLSEKARFIVFTIFLAIFTIFLAYHFVNLLLVGDNSLKVYNSLKYKKVYLESENLRLQQENARLQKEYFELKNLEPEE' A
#
# COMPACT_ATOMS: atom_id res chain seq x y z
N MET A 1 43.35 -35.16 -12.93
CA MET A 1 42.33 -34.53 -12.07
C MET A 1 42.67 -34.80 -10.61
N LYS A 2 43.16 -33.81 -9.86
CA LYS A 2 43.55 -33.98 -8.45
C LYS A 2 42.28 -34.22 -7.62
N LYS A 3 42.18 -35.37 -6.94
CA LYS A 3 41.09 -35.64 -5.97
C LYS A 3 41.12 -34.53 -4.92
N LEU A 4 40.09 -33.68 -4.89
CA LEU A 4 39.92 -32.74 -3.78
C LEU A 4 39.82 -33.57 -2.48
N SER A 5 40.67 -33.23 -1.52
CA SER A 5 40.60 -33.72 -0.14
C SER A 5 39.16 -33.62 0.35
N GLU A 6 38.65 -34.64 1.03
CA GLU A 6 37.26 -34.68 1.53
C GLU A 6 36.91 -33.44 2.34
N LYS A 7 37.89 -32.88 3.06
CA LYS A 7 37.76 -31.62 3.80
C LYS A 7 37.47 -30.42 2.88
N ALA A 8 38.13 -30.35 1.72
CA ALA A 8 37.92 -29.27 0.76
C ALA A 8 36.53 -29.35 0.10
N ARG A 9 36.05 -30.58 -0.18
CA ARG A 9 34.67 -30.80 -0.67
C ARG A 9 33.63 -30.37 0.36
N PHE A 10 33.86 -30.71 1.64
CA PHE A 10 32.98 -30.29 2.74
C PHE A 10 32.92 -28.77 2.87
N ILE A 11 34.07 -28.09 2.87
CA ILE A 11 34.13 -26.61 2.97
C ILE A 11 33.38 -25.94 1.82
N VAL A 12 33.60 -26.39 0.58
CA VAL A 12 32.90 -25.84 -0.60
C VAL A 12 31.39 -26.06 -0.48
N PHE A 13 30.96 -27.24 -0.03
CA PHE A 13 29.55 -27.55 0.17
C PHE A 13 28.91 -26.68 1.26
N THR A 14 29.59 -26.47 2.39
CA THR A 14 29.09 -25.61 3.47
C THR A 14 28.97 -24.15 3.01
N ILE A 15 29.95 -23.64 2.26
CA ILE A 15 29.90 -22.28 1.71
C ILE A 15 28.74 -22.14 0.72
N PHE A 16 28.57 -23.11 -0.18
CA PHE A 16 27.45 -23.13 -1.11
C PHE A 16 26.10 -23.12 -0.37
N LEU A 17 25.96 -23.95 0.66
CA LEU A 17 24.74 -24.01 1.46
C LEU A 17 24.46 -22.67 2.15
N ALA A 18 25.48 -22.04 2.74
CA ALA A 18 25.34 -20.74 3.38
C ALA A 18 24.90 -19.64 2.39
N ILE A 19 25.53 -19.58 1.21
CA ILE A 19 25.15 -18.64 0.15
C ILE A 19 23.72 -18.91 -0.31
N PHE A 20 23.35 -20.18 -0.49
CA PHE A 20 22.02 -20.59 -0.89
C PHE A 20 20.96 -20.17 0.15
N THR A 21 21.23 -20.37 1.44
CA THR A 21 20.34 -19.92 2.53
C THR A 21 20.16 -18.41 2.53
N ILE A 22 21.25 -17.65 2.35
CA ILE A 22 21.18 -16.18 2.28
C ILE A 22 20.38 -15.73 1.04
N PHE A 23 20.59 -16.38 -0.10
CA PHE A 23 19.85 -16.10 -1.34
C PHE A 23 18.34 -16.37 -1.17
N LEU A 24 17.97 -17.51 -0.57
CA LEU A 24 16.58 -17.83 -0.28
C LEU A 24 15.99 -16.79 0.69
N ALA A 25 16.67 -16.48 1.78
CA ALA A 25 16.20 -15.49 2.75
C ALA A 25 15.93 -14.13 2.09
N TYR A 26 16.83 -13.66 1.24
CA TYR A 26 16.62 -12.42 0.48
C TYR A 26 15.41 -12.50 -0.46
N HIS A 27 15.23 -13.63 -1.15
CA HIS A 27 14.10 -13.84 -2.04
C HIS A 27 12.77 -13.88 -1.28
N PHE A 28 12.71 -14.56 -0.14
CA PHE A 28 11.52 -14.63 0.71
C PHE A 28 11.22 -13.29 1.38
N VAL A 29 12.21 -12.54 1.82
CA VAL A 29 12.04 -11.16 2.32
C VAL A 29 11.41 -10.28 1.24
N ASN A 30 11.90 -10.33 0.01
CA ASN A 30 11.29 -9.59 -1.09
C ASN A 30 9.86 -10.07 -1.38
N LEU A 31 9.63 -11.38 -1.49
CA LEU A 31 8.29 -11.91 -1.78
C LEU A 31 7.27 -11.58 -0.68
N LEU A 32 7.65 -11.72 0.59
CA LEU A 32 6.76 -11.55 1.75
C LEU A 32 6.60 -10.09 2.18
N LEU A 33 7.61 -9.23 1.96
CA LEU A 33 7.58 -7.84 2.42
C LEU A 33 7.37 -6.82 1.30
N VAL A 34 7.71 -7.15 0.03
CA VAL A 34 7.59 -6.24 -1.13
C VAL A 34 6.33 -6.50 -1.95
N GLY A 35 5.73 -7.70 -1.88
CA GLY A 35 4.33 -7.87 -2.28
C GLY A 35 3.47 -6.98 -1.40
N ASP A 36 2.61 -6.13 -1.99
CA ASP A 36 1.74 -5.15 -1.33
C ASP A 36 1.35 -5.59 0.08
N ASN A 37 2.21 -5.24 1.05
CA ASN A 37 2.14 -5.88 2.35
C ASN A 37 0.75 -5.56 2.89
N SER A 38 0.04 -6.55 3.42
CA SER A 38 -1.34 -6.37 3.88
C SER A 38 -1.44 -5.15 4.81
N LEU A 39 -0.36 -4.85 5.55
CA LEU A 39 -0.17 -3.65 6.34
C LEU A 39 -0.08 -2.34 5.52
N LYS A 40 0.66 -2.30 4.42
CA LYS A 40 0.79 -1.12 3.55
C LYS A 40 -0.54 -0.82 2.85
N VAL A 41 -1.22 -1.85 2.32
CA VAL A 41 -2.56 -1.71 1.73
C VAL A 41 -3.58 -1.30 2.78
N TYR A 42 -3.55 -1.92 3.96
CA TYR A 42 -4.42 -1.53 5.06
C TYR A 42 -4.23 -0.07 5.44
N ASN A 43 -2.99 0.39 5.59
CA ASN A 43 -2.69 1.77 5.93
C ASN A 43 -3.16 2.75 4.83
N SER A 44 -2.92 2.44 3.55
CA SER A 44 -3.39 3.30 2.45
C SER A 44 -4.92 3.37 2.40
N LEU A 45 -5.60 2.24 2.64
CA LEU A 45 -7.06 2.18 2.69
C LEU A 45 -7.63 2.96 3.88
N LYS A 46 -6.98 2.88 5.05
CA LYS A 46 -7.33 3.65 6.24
C LYS A 46 -7.25 5.15 5.99
N TYR A 47 -6.15 5.63 5.40
CA TYR A 47 -6.01 7.06 5.07
C TYR A 47 -7.04 7.51 4.04
N LYS A 48 -7.26 6.70 2.99
CA LYS A 48 -8.25 7.01 1.95
C LYS A 48 -9.67 7.07 2.52
N LYS A 49 -10.01 6.20 3.48
CA LYS A 49 -11.30 6.23 4.18
C LYS A 49 -11.50 7.57 4.92
N VAL A 50 -10.53 7.97 5.73
CA VAL A 50 -10.61 9.24 6.50
C VAL A 50 -10.76 10.44 5.57
N TYR A 51 -10.00 10.47 4.48
CA TYR A 51 -10.13 11.51 3.46
C TYR A 51 -11.54 11.56 2.87
N LEU A 52 -12.08 10.43 2.43
CA LEU A 52 -13.41 10.36 1.83
C LEU A 52 -14.53 10.73 2.81
N GLU A 53 -14.40 10.37 4.09
CA GLU A 53 -15.35 10.78 5.13
C GLU A 53 -15.36 12.30 5.32
N SER A 54 -14.18 12.92 5.35
CA SER A 54 -14.07 14.39 5.44
C SER A 54 -14.62 15.09 4.20
N GLU A 55 -14.38 14.52 3.01
CA GLU A 55 -14.85 15.08 1.75
C GLU A 55 -16.37 14.98 1.61
N ASN A 56 -16.98 13.89 2.08
CA ASN A 56 -18.43 13.75 2.11
C ASN A 56 -19.07 14.84 2.99
N LEU A 57 -18.51 15.09 4.18
CA LEU A 57 -19.00 16.16 5.05
C LEU A 57 -18.87 17.54 4.39
N ARG A 58 -17.74 17.82 3.75
CA ARG A 58 -17.50 19.07 3.01
C ARG A 58 -18.54 19.27 1.90
N LEU A 59 -18.77 18.24 1.09
CA LEU A 59 -19.73 18.27 -0.01
C LEU A 59 -21.17 18.41 0.49
N GLN A 60 -21.54 17.80 1.61
CA GLN A 60 -22.86 17.98 2.21
C GLN A 60 -23.10 19.43 2.65
N GLN A 61 -22.10 20.05 3.29
CA GLN A 61 -22.17 21.45 3.70
C GLN A 61 -22.26 22.38 2.49
N GLU A 62 -21.46 22.11 1.45
CA GLU A 62 -21.46 22.90 0.23
C GLU A 62 -22.77 22.75 -0.54
N ASN A 63 -23.34 21.55 -0.59
CA ASN A 63 -24.65 21.30 -1.20
C ASN A 63 -25.76 22.04 -0.44
N ALA A 64 -25.76 22.01 0.91
CA ALA A 64 -26.72 22.77 1.72
C ALA A 64 -26.59 24.30 1.50
N ARG A 65 -25.35 24.81 1.40
CA ARG A 65 -25.09 26.22 1.10
C ARG A 65 -25.65 26.61 -0.28
N LEU A 66 -25.34 25.81 -1.30
CA LEU A 66 -25.80 26.05 -2.67
C LEU A 66 -27.32 25.94 -2.80
N GLN A 67 -27.95 24.99 -2.10
CA GLN A 67 -29.42 24.90 -2.06
C GLN A 67 -30.05 26.15 -1.46
N LYS A 68 -29.47 26.68 -0.37
CA LYS A 68 -29.95 27.93 0.22
C LYS A 68 -29.81 29.11 -0.76
N GLU A 69 -28.65 29.27 -1.38
CA GLU A 69 -28.39 30.31 -2.38
C GLU A 69 -29.34 30.19 -3.58
N TYR A 70 -29.58 28.97 -4.05
CA TYR A 70 -30.55 28.68 -5.11
C TYR A 70 -31.98 29.10 -4.73
N PHE A 71 -32.43 28.79 -3.50
CA PHE A 71 -33.76 29.22 -3.04
C PHE A 71 -33.86 30.74 -2.87
N GLU A 72 -32.80 31.41 -2.41
CA GLU A 72 -32.78 32.87 -2.30
C GLU A 72 -32.88 33.53 -3.69
N LEU A 73 -32.15 33.04 -4.68
CA LEU A 73 -32.22 33.53 -6.06
C LEU A 73 -33.59 33.25 -6.68
N LYS A 74 -34.14 32.05 -6.51
CA LYS A 74 -35.47 31.70 -7.04
C LYS A 74 -36.59 32.55 -6.43
N ASN A 75 -36.47 32.96 -5.16
CA ASN A 75 -37.43 33.87 -4.52
C ASN A 75 -37.27 35.34 -4.97
N LEU A 76 -36.15 35.70 -5.61
CA LEU A 76 -35.91 37.02 -6.20
C LEU A 76 -36.31 37.08 -7.67
N GLU A 77 -36.46 35.93 -8.33
CA GLU A 77 -37.05 35.83 -9.66
C GLU A 77 -38.58 36.01 -9.54
N PRO A 78 -39.19 37.01 -10.21
CA PRO A 78 -40.63 37.15 -10.18
C PRO A 78 -41.27 35.88 -10.75
N GLU A 79 -42.25 35.33 -10.05
CA GLU A 79 -43.08 34.26 -10.61
C GLU A 79 -43.78 34.83 -11.86
N GLU A 80 -43.57 34.18 -13.02
CA GLU A 80 -44.29 34.49 -14.27
C GLU A 80 -45.81 34.33 -14.11
#